data_AF-A0A381YUY6-F1
#
_entry.id   AF-A0A381YUY6-F1
#
_cell.length_a   1.000
_cell.length_b   1.000
_cell.length_c   1.000
_cell.angle_alpha   90.00
_cell.angle_beta   90.00
_cell.angle_gamma   90.00
#
_symmetry.space_group_name_H-M   'P 1'
#
loop_
_entity.id
_entity.type
_entity.pdbx_description
1 polymer ?
#
loop_
_entity_poly.entity_id
_entity_poly.type
_entity_poly.pdbx_seq_one_letter_code
_entity_poly.pdbx_strand_id
1 'polypeptide(L)'
;MTVEDCLEILIGLQESPKDSFKVETVDYKILTSIGKQVFTGIPLTDRQHELIKTKLKSYEDQFIAAGYNLDNCLDNLRMPLRELDRTRYIKIIEKDDEEVIAIRFIFNKKLISRMEKIKHSMPHLYDDTDKIHYFPFNERNAFIIIEQFKDSNFEIEPMLLDYYSKIKEIDNNQNKYVPGIYSFKLENLSKNAVDYMISSIGEPSEDNLAIYNDRKEIFGLHYFEQQELEKSLSALTILSKKIVVREAFHILIDPQQYTLNRVLESLLELNRFPLIVLLPEENPLTGLLAIYNGLNGIFFKEDFSVLFRLDNNEDDGKEFNQYIKNHNLNNTLTEKTKVAFIGINKLPKPLLKNKWNPSSALLVESHRLNSKVSAFIDTLDLIIHYDTEPSPFFKSKRKLAGPPRLTPGGRIQKI
;
A
#
# COMPACT_ATOMS: atom_id res chain seq x y z
N MET A 1 -57.85 20.17 21.98
CA MET A 1 -57.06 19.25 21.15
C MET A 1 -55.65 19.82 21.07
N THR A 2 -54.66 18.97 21.23
CA THR A 2 -53.23 19.30 21.20
C THR A 2 -52.61 18.84 19.89
N VAL A 3 -51.39 19.27 19.60
CA VAL A 3 -50.65 18.80 18.41
C VAL A 3 -50.40 17.28 18.46
N GLU A 4 -50.23 16.72 19.66
CA GLU A 4 -50.12 15.27 19.87
C GLU A 4 -51.42 14.54 19.55
N ASP A 5 -52.58 15.08 19.96
CA ASP A 5 -53.88 14.50 19.64
C ASP A 5 -54.12 14.51 18.11
N CYS A 6 -53.78 15.61 17.43
CA CYS A 6 -53.88 15.68 15.97
C CYS A 6 -52.99 14.61 15.29
N LEU A 7 -51.77 14.43 15.79
CA LEU A 7 -50.86 13.41 15.27
C LEU A 7 -51.41 12.00 15.49
N GLU A 8 -51.93 11.71 16.69
CA GLU A 8 -52.50 10.41 17.05
C GLU A 8 -53.75 10.09 16.23
N ILE A 9 -54.61 11.09 15.97
CA ILE A 9 -55.78 10.97 15.08
C ILE A 9 -55.33 10.66 13.64
N LEU A 10 -54.36 11.41 13.11
CA LEU A 10 -53.89 11.25 11.72
C LEU A 10 -53.37 9.84 11.43
N ILE A 11 -52.69 9.21 12.39
CA ILE A 11 -52.11 7.87 12.23
C ILE A 11 -52.99 6.73 12.77
N GLY A 12 -54.20 7.05 13.28
CA GLY A 12 -55.17 6.07 13.77
C GLY A 12 -54.84 5.45 15.13
N LEU A 13 -54.14 6.17 16.01
CA LEU A 13 -53.96 5.79 17.43
C LEU A 13 -55.10 6.26 18.33
N GLN A 14 -55.85 7.28 17.93
CA GLN A 14 -57.09 7.73 18.58
C GLN A 14 -58.31 7.46 17.67
N GLU A 15 -59.49 7.30 18.27
CA GLU A 15 -60.73 7.14 17.51
C GLU A 15 -61.04 8.42 16.72
N SER A 16 -61.19 8.27 15.41
CA SER A 16 -61.68 9.30 14.49
C SER A 16 -62.97 8.80 13.83
N PRO A 17 -63.78 9.68 13.20
CA PRO A 17 -64.81 9.23 12.26
C PRO A 17 -64.16 8.24 11.27
N LYS A 18 -64.67 7.00 11.22
CA LYS A 18 -64.07 5.92 10.41
C LYS A 18 -63.80 6.40 8.98
N ASP A 19 -62.61 6.08 8.48
CA ASP A 19 -62.14 6.29 7.09
C ASP A 19 -61.77 7.73 6.66
N SER A 20 -61.53 8.67 7.58
CA SER A 20 -61.29 10.08 7.20
C SER A 20 -59.86 10.44 6.79
N PHE A 21 -58.83 9.74 7.29
CA PHE A 21 -57.43 10.14 7.10
C PHE A 21 -56.63 9.17 6.22
N LYS A 22 -56.03 9.71 5.16
CA LYS A 22 -55.12 9.02 4.24
C LYS A 22 -53.74 9.65 4.32
N VAL A 23 -52.83 8.98 5.02
CA VAL A 23 -51.43 9.39 5.19
C VAL A 23 -50.60 8.94 3.99
N GLU A 24 -49.76 9.82 3.46
CA GLU A 24 -48.85 9.46 2.38
C GLU A 24 -47.82 8.42 2.83
N THR A 25 -47.46 7.51 1.92
CA THR A 25 -46.51 6.42 2.20
C THR A 25 -45.13 6.93 2.65
N VAL A 26 -44.72 8.10 2.15
CA VAL A 26 -43.44 8.75 2.50
C VAL A 26 -43.43 9.21 3.97
N ASP A 27 -44.57 9.65 4.47
CA ASP A 27 -44.71 10.21 5.83
C ASP A 27 -45.12 9.17 6.86
N TYR A 28 -45.76 8.09 6.43
CA TYR A 28 -46.32 7.07 7.31
C TYR A 28 -45.32 6.55 8.35
N LYS A 29 -44.09 6.18 7.93
CA LYS A 29 -43.08 5.63 8.85
C LYS A 29 -42.65 6.62 9.93
N ILE A 30 -42.40 7.86 9.55
CA ILE A 30 -41.90 8.89 10.49
C ILE A 30 -43.01 9.36 11.42
N LEU A 31 -44.20 9.63 10.91
CA LEU A 31 -45.36 10.06 11.71
C LEU A 31 -45.81 8.96 12.66
N THR A 32 -45.88 7.70 12.20
CA THR A 32 -46.23 6.56 13.07
C THR A 32 -45.20 6.38 14.19
N SER A 33 -43.91 6.52 13.88
CA SER A 33 -42.85 6.40 14.90
C SER A 33 -42.96 7.48 15.96
N ILE A 34 -43.22 8.74 15.59
CA ILE A 34 -43.33 9.83 16.56
C ILE A 34 -44.66 9.75 17.31
N GLY A 35 -45.76 9.41 16.63
CA GLY A 35 -47.07 9.25 17.24
C GLY A 35 -47.10 8.17 18.32
N LYS A 36 -46.45 7.02 18.08
CA LYS A 36 -46.28 5.98 19.12
C LYS A 36 -45.47 6.48 20.32
N GLN A 37 -44.47 7.35 20.11
CA GLN A 37 -43.69 7.93 21.21
C GLN A 37 -44.56 8.83 22.09
N VAL A 38 -45.33 9.75 21.49
CA VAL A 38 -46.20 10.65 22.28
C VAL A 38 -47.35 9.91 22.96
N PHE A 39 -47.89 8.88 22.32
CA PHE A 39 -48.95 8.03 22.89
C PHE A 39 -48.47 7.23 24.10
N THR A 40 -47.18 6.83 24.11
CA THR A 40 -46.55 6.14 25.24
C THR A 40 -46.04 7.09 26.34
N GLY A 41 -46.32 8.39 26.23
CA GLY A 41 -45.96 9.39 27.25
C GLY A 41 -44.55 9.98 27.09
N ILE A 42 -43.91 9.84 25.93
CA ILE A 42 -42.63 10.48 25.64
C ILE A 42 -42.88 11.84 24.96
N PRO A 43 -42.49 12.97 25.57
CA PRO A 43 -42.74 14.28 24.99
C PRO A 43 -41.98 14.52 23.67
N LEU A 44 -42.52 15.40 22.84
CA LEU A 44 -41.87 15.84 21.60
C LEU A 44 -40.60 16.64 21.89
N THR A 45 -39.61 16.54 21.02
CA THR A 45 -38.52 17.52 20.95
C THR A 45 -38.96 18.73 20.11
N ASP A 46 -38.35 19.90 20.30
CA ASP A 46 -38.45 21.07 19.41
C ASP A 46 -38.45 20.72 17.91
N ARG A 47 -37.51 19.87 17.45
CA ARG A 47 -37.40 19.47 16.03
C ARG A 47 -38.51 18.54 15.59
N GLN A 48 -38.95 17.63 16.47
CA GLN A 48 -40.09 16.77 16.19
C GLN A 48 -41.38 17.59 16.13
N HIS A 49 -41.55 18.56 17.03
CA HIS A 49 -42.70 19.46 17.06
C HIS A 49 -42.78 20.28 15.78
N GLU A 50 -41.70 20.96 15.35
CA GLU A 50 -41.67 21.70 14.08
C GLU A 50 -41.93 20.81 12.85
N LEU A 51 -41.36 19.61 12.84
CA LEU A 51 -41.62 18.63 11.78
C LEU A 51 -43.10 18.23 11.75
N ILE A 52 -43.69 17.91 12.90
CA ILE A 52 -45.10 17.55 13.01
C ILE A 52 -45.98 18.72 12.59
N LYS A 53 -45.70 19.96 13.02
CA LYS A 53 -46.46 21.13 12.59
C LYS A 53 -46.47 21.26 11.07
N THR A 54 -45.30 21.15 10.45
CA THR A 54 -45.17 21.21 9.00
C THR A 54 -45.95 20.08 8.30
N LYS A 55 -45.91 18.87 8.86
CA LYS A 55 -46.59 17.70 8.29
C LYS A 55 -48.09 17.70 8.52
N LEU A 56 -48.59 18.07 9.69
CA LEU A 56 -50.03 18.18 9.94
C LEU A 56 -50.68 19.20 9.00
N LYS A 57 -50.00 20.33 8.73
CA LYS A 57 -50.46 21.32 7.75
C LYS A 57 -50.60 20.75 6.33
N SER A 58 -49.76 19.80 5.90
CA SER A 58 -49.94 19.18 4.58
C SER A 58 -51.18 18.28 4.49
N TYR A 59 -51.82 17.95 5.61
CA TYR A 59 -53.07 17.17 5.67
C TYR A 59 -54.27 18.03 6.10
N GLU A 60 -54.15 19.36 6.09
CA GLU A 60 -55.16 20.30 6.60
C GLU A 60 -56.55 20.08 5.99
N ASP A 61 -56.65 19.83 4.68
CA ASP A 61 -57.91 19.56 4.00
C ASP A 61 -58.68 18.38 4.62
N GLN A 62 -57.96 17.33 5.03
CA GLN A 62 -58.55 16.14 5.65
C GLN A 62 -59.04 16.44 7.07
N PHE A 63 -58.32 17.30 7.80
CA PHE A 63 -58.74 17.75 9.13
C PHE A 63 -59.97 18.65 9.05
N ILE A 64 -60.02 19.59 8.10
CA ILE A 64 -61.20 20.45 7.86
C ILE A 64 -62.41 19.59 7.50
N ALA A 65 -62.25 18.62 6.60
CA ALA A 65 -63.32 17.69 6.20
C ALA A 65 -63.84 16.84 7.37
N ALA A 66 -62.97 16.50 8.33
CA ALA A 66 -63.33 15.78 9.55
C ALA A 66 -63.83 16.70 10.69
N GLY A 67 -63.95 18.01 10.46
CA GLY A 67 -64.50 18.97 11.42
C GLY A 67 -63.48 19.52 12.44
N TYR A 68 -62.18 19.36 12.18
CA TYR A 68 -61.10 19.82 13.06
C TYR A 68 -60.42 21.09 12.52
N ASN A 69 -60.18 22.06 13.40
CA ASN A 69 -59.38 23.26 13.09
C ASN A 69 -57.96 23.09 13.66
N LEU A 70 -56.97 22.99 12.78
CA LEU A 70 -55.57 22.75 13.15
C LEU A 70 -54.90 23.98 13.80
N ASP A 71 -55.24 25.21 13.39
CA ASP A 71 -54.49 26.41 13.79
C ASP A 71 -54.40 26.59 15.30
N ASN A 72 -55.48 26.24 16.01
CA ASN A 72 -55.54 26.32 17.47
C ASN A 72 -54.82 25.17 18.20
N CYS A 73 -54.40 24.14 17.47
CA CYS A 73 -53.84 22.91 18.03
C CYS A 73 -52.33 22.81 17.83
N LEU A 74 -51.77 23.42 16.79
CA LEU A 74 -50.36 23.24 16.39
C LEU A 74 -49.34 23.71 17.45
N ASP A 75 -49.69 24.73 18.23
CA ASP A 75 -48.86 25.28 19.31
C ASP A 75 -49.30 24.85 20.71
N ASN A 76 -50.40 24.08 20.80
CA ASN A 76 -50.92 23.58 22.06
C ASN A 76 -50.36 22.18 22.33
N LEU A 77 -49.55 22.04 23.36
CA LEU A 77 -48.83 20.81 23.71
C LEU A 77 -49.49 20.11 24.89
N ARG A 78 -49.67 18.78 24.79
CA ARG A 78 -50.12 17.95 25.92
C ARG A 78 -49.02 17.78 26.96
N MET A 79 -47.77 17.69 26.51
CA MET A 79 -46.59 17.57 27.36
C MET A 79 -45.57 18.64 26.95
N PRO A 80 -44.85 19.26 27.92
CA PRO A 80 -43.81 20.22 27.57
C PRO A 80 -42.75 19.56 26.68
N LEU A 81 -42.20 20.34 25.74
CA LEU A 81 -41.14 19.83 24.86
C LEU A 81 -39.95 19.34 25.71
N ARG A 82 -39.46 18.14 25.42
CA ARG A 82 -38.26 17.62 26.09
C ARG A 82 -36.99 18.22 25.49
N GLU A 83 -36.06 18.55 26.36
CA GLU A 83 -34.72 18.96 25.96
C GLU A 83 -33.86 17.72 25.72
N LEU A 84 -33.07 17.75 24.65
CA LEU A 84 -32.05 16.74 24.38
C LEU A 84 -30.69 17.37 24.54
N ASP A 85 -29.77 16.66 25.17
CA ASP A 85 -28.37 17.05 25.15
C ASP A 85 -27.78 16.82 23.74
N ARG A 86 -27.57 17.92 23.02
CA ARG A 86 -27.07 17.94 21.63
C ARG A 86 -25.55 18.05 21.56
N THR A 87 -24.89 17.99 22.71
CA THR A 87 -23.44 17.97 22.82
C THR A 87 -22.82 17.02 21.81
N ARG A 88 -21.75 17.51 21.18
CA ARG A 88 -20.94 16.76 20.24
C ARG A 88 -19.51 16.86 20.68
N TYR A 89 -18.91 15.73 21.02
CA TYR A 89 -17.50 15.71 21.39
C TYR A 89 -16.77 14.52 20.82
N ILE A 90 -15.45 14.68 20.71
CA ILE A 90 -14.49 13.62 20.44
C ILE A 90 -13.42 13.70 21.52
N LYS A 91 -13.38 12.72 22.41
CA LYS A 91 -12.48 12.70 23.58
C LYS A 91 -11.82 11.33 23.73
N ILE A 92 -10.68 11.30 24.39
CA ILE A 92 -10.03 10.09 24.87
C ILE A 92 -10.66 9.77 26.22
N ILE A 93 -11.12 8.54 26.39
CA ILE A 93 -11.63 8.05 27.66
C ILE A 93 -10.99 6.72 27.99
N GLU A 94 -10.93 6.39 29.26
CA GLU A 94 -10.53 5.08 29.74
C GLU A 94 -11.77 4.18 29.81
N LYS A 95 -11.69 3.01 29.17
CA LYS A 95 -12.74 2.00 29.16
C LYS A 95 -12.11 0.63 29.24
N ASP A 96 -12.51 -0.16 30.24
CA ASP A 96 -11.98 -1.52 30.47
C ASP A 96 -10.44 -1.56 30.53
N ASP A 97 -9.84 -0.58 31.24
CA ASP A 97 -8.39 -0.36 31.38
C ASP A 97 -7.64 -0.06 30.05
N GLU A 98 -8.36 0.33 28.99
CA GLU A 98 -7.80 0.77 27.71
C GLU A 98 -8.23 2.20 27.34
N GLU A 99 -7.33 2.98 26.75
CA GLU A 99 -7.66 4.28 26.16
C GLU A 99 -8.40 4.11 24.83
N VAL A 100 -9.56 4.74 24.71
CA VAL A 100 -10.39 4.73 23.50
C VAL A 100 -10.82 6.13 23.10
N ILE A 101 -11.00 6.34 21.81
CA ILE A 101 -11.58 7.57 21.25
C ILE A 101 -13.10 7.43 21.29
N ALA A 102 -13.76 8.26 22.10
CA ALA A 102 -15.20 8.36 22.23
C ALA A 102 -15.76 9.50 21.35
N ILE A 103 -16.61 9.15 20.39
CA ILE A 103 -17.33 10.09 19.53
C ILE A 103 -18.80 10.11 19.94
N ARG A 104 -19.24 11.21 20.54
CA ARG A 104 -20.62 11.37 21.03
C ARG A 104 -21.39 12.34 20.14
N PHE A 105 -22.55 11.93 19.64
CA PHE A 105 -23.53 12.81 19.01
C PHE A 105 -24.91 12.15 18.95
N ILE A 106 -25.96 12.97 19.05
CA ILE A 106 -27.34 12.48 18.83
C ILE A 106 -27.64 12.29 17.34
N PHE A 107 -28.70 11.54 17.02
CA PHE A 107 -29.10 11.21 15.64
C PHE A 107 -28.96 12.38 14.66
N ASN A 108 -28.04 12.22 13.70
CA ASN A 108 -27.81 13.15 12.61
C ASN A 108 -27.43 12.36 11.36
N LYS A 109 -28.32 12.35 10.36
CA LYS A 109 -28.15 11.56 9.14
C LYS A 109 -26.81 11.80 8.42
N LYS A 110 -26.30 13.05 8.42
CA LYS A 110 -25.01 13.38 7.81
C LYS A 110 -23.85 12.78 8.60
N LEU A 111 -23.87 12.87 9.93
CA LEU A 111 -22.82 12.32 10.79
C LEU A 111 -22.82 10.79 10.79
N ILE A 112 -23.99 10.17 10.76
CA ILE A 112 -24.13 8.72 10.60
C ILE A 112 -23.47 8.27 9.29
N SER A 113 -23.74 8.95 8.17
CA SER A 113 -23.10 8.63 6.90
C SER A 113 -21.58 8.76 6.94
N ARG A 114 -21.02 9.76 7.65
CA ARG A 114 -19.57 9.86 7.86
C ARG A 114 -19.03 8.75 8.75
N MET A 115 -19.77 8.41 9.80
CA MET A 115 -19.44 7.33 10.72
C MET A 115 -19.36 5.97 10.01
N GLU A 116 -20.30 5.66 9.12
CA GLU A 116 -20.28 4.42 8.34
C GLU A 116 -19.01 4.28 7.48
N LYS A 117 -18.43 5.39 7.00
CA LYS A 117 -17.17 5.34 6.24
C LYS A 117 -15.99 4.87 7.10
N ILE A 118 -15.98 5.21 8.39
CA ILE A 118 -14.87 4.84 9.28
C ILE A 118 -15.07 3.46 9.92
N LYS A 119 -16.31 3.06 10.24
CA LYS A 119 -16.62 1.77 10.88
C LYS A 119 -16.07 0.55 10.14
N HIS A 120 -16.01 0.59 8.81
CA HIS A 120 -15.49 -0.54 8.01
C HIS A 120 -13.97 -0.67 8.08
N SER A 121 -13.26 0.37 8.51
CA SER A 121 -11.80 0.44 8.47
C SER A 121 -11.13 0.18 9.81
N MET A 122 -11.89 0.10 10.90
CA MET A 122 -11.36 -0.02 12.26
C MET A 122 -12.36 -0.70 13.20
N PRO A 123 -11.89 -1.41 14.25
CA PRO A 123 -12.75 -1.93 15.30
C PRO A 123 -13.61 -0.84 15.94
N HIS A 124 -14.87 -1.14 16.21
CA HIS A 124 -15.88 -0.16 16.64
C HIS A 124 -16.85 -0.79 17.64
N LEU A 125 -17.14 -0.05 18.72
CA LEU A 125 -18.18 -0.38 19.69
C LEU A 125 -19.15 0.80 19.80
N TYR A 126 -20.43 0.54 19.99
CA TYR A 126 -21.45 1.60 20.09
C TYR A 126 -22.32 1.43 21.33
N ASP A 127 -22.45 2.52 22.06
CA ASP A 127 -23.31 2.67 23.22
C ASP A 127 -24.62 3.34 22.81
N ASP A 128 -25.68 2.56 22.86
CA ASP A 128 -27.01 3.02 22.52
C ASP A 128 -27.66 3.92 23.58
N THR A 129 -27.17 3.89 24.82
CA THR A 129 -27.73 4.69 25.91
C THR A 129 -27.24 6.12 25.79
N ASP A 130 -25.92 6.29 25.73
CA ASP A 130 -25.28 7.61 25.70
C ASP A 130 -25.01 8.12 24.28
N LYS A 131 -25.31 7.29 23.27
CA LYS A 131 -25.08 7.59 21.84
C LYS A 131 -23.59 7.88 21.55
N ILE A 132 -22.73 7.00 22.05
CA ILE A 132 -21.27 7.12 21.95
C ILE A 132 -20.70 6.00 21.08
N HIS A 133 -19.85 6.37 20.13
CA HIS A 133 -19.06 5.43 19.34
C HIS A 133 -17.63 5.38 19.87
N TYR A 134 -17.15 4.18 20.19
CA TYR A 134 -15.79 3.94 20.69
C TYR A 134 -14.91 3.33 19.61
N PHE A 135 -13.68 3.81 19.54
CA PHE A 135 -12.63 3.32 18.66
C PHE A 135 -11.32 3.17 19.46
N PRO A 136 -10.49 2.15 19.20
CA PRO A 136 -9.19 2.02 19.86
C PRO A 136 -8.35 3.28 19.67
N PHE A 137 -7.69 3.76 20.71
CA PHE A 137 -6.79 4.91 20.60
C PHE A 137 -5.46 4.51 19.96
N ASN A 138 -5.13 5.15 18.83
CA ASN A 138 -3.82 5.11 18.16
C ASN A 138 -3.76 6.24 17.13
N GLU A 139 -2.57 6.50 16.60
CA GLU A 139 -2.28 7.59 15.67
C GLU A 139 -3.14 7.54 14.41
N ARG A 140 -3.31 6.33 13.85
CA ARG A 140 -4.09 6.11 12.63
C ARG A 140 -5.56 6.44 12.85
N ASN A 141 -6.15 5.93 13.92
CA ASN A 141 -7.55 6.14 14.24
C ASN A 141 -7.80 7.62 14.58
N ALA A 142 -6.92 8.25 15.37
CA ALA A 142 -6.98 9.68 15.65
C ALA A 142 -6.99 10.49 14.35
N PHE A 143 -6.03 10.25 13.44
CA PHE A 143 -5.97 10.95 12.17
C PHE A 143 -7.25 10.80 11.33
N ILE A 144 -7.71 9.57 11.13
CA ILE A 144 -8.90 9.29 10.30
C ILE A 144 -10.16 9.92 10.91
N ILE A 145 -10.35 9.80 12.22
CA ILE A 145 -11.51 10.35 12.92
C ILE A 145 -11.52 11.88 12.84
N ILE A 146 -10.39 12.53 13.15
CA ILE A 146 -10.31 13.99 13.09
C ILE A 146 -10.49 14.49 11.66
N GLU A 147 -9.88 13.85 10.65
CA GLU A 147 -10.05 14.23 9.25
C GLU A 147 -11.53 14.20 8.82
N GLN A 148 -12.30 13.21 9.29
CA GLN A 148 -13.72 13.09 8.95
C GLN A 148 -14.64 14.06 9.69
N PHE A 149 -14.31 14.42 10.94
CA PHE A 149 -15.24 15.13 11.84
C PHE A 149 -14.82 16.55 12.25
N LYS A 150 -13.59 17.01 11.99
CA LYS A 150 -13.11 18.36 12.34
C LYS A 150 -14.05 19.49 11.91
N ASP A 151 -14.67 19.37 10.73
CA ASP A 151 -15.56 20.39 10.16
C ASP A 151 -17.05 20.18 10.54
N SER A 152 -17.34 19.36 11.55
CA SER A 152 -18.71 18.98 11.95
C SER A 152 -19.20 19.61 13.27
N ASN A 153 -18.52 20.66 13.74
CA ASN A 153 -18.78 21.36 15.00
C ASN A 153 -18.76 20.40 16.21
N PHE A 154 -17.72 19.58 16.30
CA PHE A 154 -17.42 18.80 17.51
C PHE A 154 -16.49 19.58 18.44
N GLU A 155 -16.69 19.43 19.74
CA GLU A 155 -15.68 19.77 20.74
C GLU A 155 -14.65 18.62 20.78
N ILE A 156 -13.49 18.87 20.19
CA ILE A 156 -12.45 17.86 20.03
C ILE A 156 -11.37 18.10 21.08
N GLU A 157 -10.97 17.03 21.75
CA GLU A 157 -9.91 17.08 22.74
C GLU A 157 -8.58 17.57 22.14
N PRO A 158 -7.85 18.48 22.81
CA PRO A 158 -6.60 19.05 22.29
C PRO A 158 -5.54 18.01 21.90
N MET A 159 -5.43 16.92 22.66
CA MET A 159 -4.46 15.85 22.38
C MET A 159 -4.71 15.21 21.01
N LEU A 160 -5.96 14.93 20.65
CA LEU A 160 -6.30 14.36 19.34
C LEU A 160 -6.01 15.33 18.19
N LEU A 161 -6.22 16.64 18.41
CA LEU A 161 -5.84 17.67 17.43
C LEU A 161 -4.33 17.77 17.26
N ASP A 162 -3.55 17.57 18.31
CA ASP A 162 -2.09 17.52 18.25
C ASP A 162 -1.60 16.32 17.43
N TYR A 163 -2.10 15.11 17.70
CA TYR A 163 -1.79 13.92 16.87
C TYR A 163 -2.12 14.15 15.40
N TYR A 164 -3.32 14.66 15.12
CA TYR A 164 -3.75 14.97 13.76
C TYR A 164 -2.80 15.97 13.08
N SER A 165 -2.44 17.06 13.77
CA SER A 165 -1.58 18.10 13.23
C SER A 165 -0.17 17.59 12.94
N LYS A 166 0.42 16.79 13.83
CA LYS A 166 1.73 16.17 13.65
C LYS A 166 1.76 15.22 12.45
N ILE A 167 0.75 14.35 12.33
CA ILE A 167 0.66 13.41 11.20
C ILE A 167 0.49 14.19 9.88
N LYS A 168 -0.32 15.24 9.88
CA LYS A 168 -0.52 16.09 8.71
C LYS A 168 0.73 16.89 8.34
N GLU A 169 1.53 17.31 9.31
CA GLU A 169 2.83 17.94 9.06
C GLU A 169 3.78 16.97 8.34
N ILE A 170 3.85 15.72 8.81
CA ILE A 170 4.66 14.66 8.19
C ILE A 170 4.19 14.40 6.75
N ASP A 171 2.88 14.29 6.53
CA ASP A 171 2.30 14.03 5.21
C ASP A 171 2.50 15.20 4.23
N ASN A 172 2.48 16.44 4.72
CA ASN A 172 2.77 17.61 3.88
C ASN A 172 4.27 17.82 3.61
N ASN A 173 5.15 17.21 4.42
CA ASN A 173 6.60 17.35 4.34
C ASN A 173 7.28 15.99 4.18
N GLN A 174 6.73 15.11 3.34
CA GLN A 174 7.23 13.73 3.19
C GLN A 174 8.74 13.67 2.90
N ASN A 175 9.29 14.64 2.15
CA ASN A 175 10.72 14.72 1.86
C ASN A 175 11.63 14.81 3.10
N LYS A 176 11.12 15.26 4.25
CA LYS A 176 11.89 15.32 5.50
C LYS A 176 11.86 14.00 6.30
N TYR A 177 10.92 13.12 5.99
CA TYR A 177 10.60 11.96 6.84
C TYR A 177 10.64 10.63 6.09
N VAL A 178 10.55 10.64 4.76
CA VAL A 178 10.55 9.46 3.89
C VAL A 178 11.77 9.54 2.96
N PRO A 179 12.73 8.60 3.06
CA PRO A 179 13.86 8.56 2.16
C PRO A 179 13.40 8.36 0.71
N GLY A 180 13.86 9.19 -0.21
CA GLY A 180 13.40 9.13 -1.59
C GLY A 180 14.01 10.15 -2.50
N ILE A 181 13.53 10.15 -3.75
CA ILE A 181 13.92 11.12 -4.78
C ILE A 181 12.73 12.07 -5.02
N TYR A 182 12.93 13.34 -4.68
CA TYR A 182 11.97 14.42 -4.83
C TYR A 182 12.55 15.46 -5.78
N SER A 183 11.91 15.66 -6.94
CA SER A 183 12.36 16.57 -7.99
C SER A 183 13.85 16.40 -8.29
N PHE A 184 14.25 15.14 -8.52
CA PHE A 184 15.64 14.71 -8.73
C PHE A 184 16.64 14.97 -7.58
N LYS A 185 16.16 15.17 -6.35
CA LYS A 185 17.01 15.30 -5.16
C LYS A 185 16.82 14.13 -4.20
N LEU A 186 17.94 13.60 -3.72
CA LEU A 186 17.97 12.59 -2.66
C LEU A 186 17.68 13.26 -1.31
N GLU A 187 16.55 12.94 -0.70
CA GLU A 187 16.07 13.55 0.53
C GLU A 187 15.90 12.50 1.64
N ASN A 188 15.99 12.96 2.90
CA ASN A 188 15.92 12.13 4.11
C ASN A 188 16.84 10.89 4.10
N LEU A 189 18.08 11.09 3.65
CA LEU A 189 19.13 10.07 3.59
C LEU A 189 20.38 10.57 4.32
N SER A 190 21.15 9.63 4.87
CA SER A 190 22.47 9.97 5.43
C SER A 190 23.42 10.41 4.31
N LYS A 191 24.36 11.32 4.62
CA LYS A 191 25.36 11.80 3.65
C LYS A 191 26.14 10.64 2.99
N ASN A 192 26.55 9.64 3.77
CA ASN A 192 27.27 8.48 3.23
C ASN A 192 26.44 7.70 2.20
N ALA A 193 25.12 7.59 2.41
CA ALA A 193 24.23 6.93 1.46
C ALA A 193 24.09 7.75 0.17
N VAL A 194 23.94 9.07 0.29
CA VAL A 194 23.90 9.99 -0.86
C VAL A 194 25.19 9.91 -1.67
N ASP A 195 26.35 10.05 -1.01
CA ASP A 195 27.66 9.99 -1.65
C ASP A 195 27.86 8.64 -2.37
N TYR A 196 27.46 7.52 -1.74
CA TYR A 196 27.53 6.19 -2.33
C TYR A 196 26.64 6.08 -3.58
N MET A 197 25.38 6.51 -3.50
CA MET A 197 24.45 6.46 -4.64
C MET A 197 24.94 7.30 -5.82
N ILE A 198 25.37 8.53 -5.57
CA ILE A 198 25.89 9.44 -6.60
C ILE A 198 27.17 8.87 -7.22
N SER A 199 28.08 8.31 -6.41
CA SER A 199 29.30 7.67 -6.96
C SER A 199 29.00 6.42 -7.79
N SER A 200 27.85 5.76 -7.55
CA SER A 200 27.48 4.50 -8.21
C SER A 200 26.64 4.71 -9.49
N ILE A 201 25.79 5.74 -9.52
CA ILE A 201 24.80 5.96 -10.60
C ILE A 201 24.92 7.36 -11.23
N GLY A 202 25.49 8.32 -10.51
CA GLY A 202 25.41 9.75 -10.81
C GLY A 202 24.27 10.44 -10.07
N GLU A 203 24.18 11.76 -10.19
CA GLU A 203 23.06 12.53 -9.62
C GLU A 203 21.74 12.12 -10.27
N PRO A 204 20.62 12.03 -9.52
CA PRO A 204 19.33 11.67 -10.11
C PRO A 204 18.97 12.60 -11.27
N SER A 205 18.46 12.02 -12.35
CA SER A 205 17.99 12.72 -13.56
C SER A 205 16.91 11.91 -14.26
N GLU A 206 16.27 12.48 -15.29
CA GLU A 206 15.29 11.78 -16.11
C GLU A 206 15.87 10.48 -16.72
N ASP A 207 17.16 10.47 -17.06
CA ASP A 207 17.82 9.36 -17.74
C ASP A 207 18.16 8.18 -16.82
N ASN A 208 18.37 8.42 -15.52
CA ASN A 208 18.85 7.39 -14.59
C ASN A 208 17.86 7.05 -13.46
N LEU A 209 16.70 7.70 -13.38
CA LEU A 209 15.71 7.47 -12.33
C LEU A 209 15.21 6.01 -12.32
N ALA A 210 15.08 5.39 -13.48
CA ALA A 210 14.73 3.97 -13.57
C ALA A 210 15.80 3.05 -12.94
N ILE A 211 17.09 3.41 -13.04
CA ILE A 211 18.20 2.67 -12.42
C ILE A 211 18.18 2.84 -10.89
N TYR A 212 17.83 4.04 -10.40
CA TYR A 212 17.58 4.26 -8.98
C TYR A 212 16.41 3.41 -8.48
N ASN A 213 15.30 3.36 -9.21
CA ASN A 213 14.14 2.54 -8.83
C ASN A 213 14.46 1.04 -8.88
N ASP A 214 15.27 0.59 -9.83
CA ASP A 214 15.77 -0.79 -9.93
C ASP A 214 16.58 -1.24 -8.70
N ARG A 215 17.19 -0.30 -7.97
CA ARG A 215 18.03 -0.55 -6.77
C ARG A 215 17.44 0.00 -5.48
N LYS A 216 16.19 0.47 -5.51
CA LYS A 216 15.54 1.18 -4.39
C LYS A 216 15.64 0.44 -3.06
N GLU A 217 15.60 -0.89 -3.08
CA GLU A 217 15.62 -1.73 -1.88
C GLU A 217 17.00 -1.74 -1.22
N ILE A 218 18.09 -1.80 -2.00
CA ILE A 218 19.46 -1.68 -1.47
C ILE A 218 19.69 -0.26 -0.94
N PHE A 219 19.14 0.74 -1.62
CA PHE A 219 19.30 2.15 -1.27
C PHE A 219 18.37 2.64 -0.17
N GLY A 220 17.36 1.85 0.21
CA GLY A 220 16.33 2.26 1.17
C GLY A 220 15.47 3.41 0.65
N LEU A 221 15.24 3.51 -0.66
CA LEU A 221 14.40 4.54 -1.28
C LEU A 221 12.94 4.08 -1.28
N HIS A 222 12.08 4.90 -0.70
CA HIS A 222 10.65 4.61 -0.53
C HIS A 222 9.74 5.54 -1.33
N TYR A 223 10.28 6.62 -1.90
CA TYR A 223 9.53 7.59 -2.68
C TYR A 223 10.24 7.95 -3.99
N PHE A 224 9.44 8.06 -5.04
CA PHE A 224 9.80 8.58 -6.36
C PHE A 224 8.62 9.40 -6.87
N GLU A 225 8.87 10.50 -7.58
CA GLU A 225 7.81 11.20 -8.29
C GLU A 225 7.31 10.33 -9.46
N GLN A 226 6.03 9.94 -9.39
CA GLN A 226 5.48 8.94 -10.31
C GLN A 226 5.57 9.36 -11.78
N GLN A 227 5.30 10.63 -12.08
CA GLN A 227 5.35 11.14 -13.47
C GLN A 227 6.78 11.11 -14.03
N GLU A 228 7.77 11.48 -13.23
CA GLU A 228 9.18 11.45 -13.62
C GLU A 228 9.67 10.02 -13.80
N LEU A 229 9.30 9.12 -12.87
CA LEU A 229 9.64 7.70 -12.94
C LEU A 229 9.04 7.04 -14.18
N GLU A 230 7.78 7.33 -14.50
CA GLU A 230 7.12 6.79 -15.70
C GLU A 230 7.80 7.21 -16.99
N LYS A 231 8.26 8.47 -17.08
CA LYS A 231 9.05 8.95 -18.22
C LYS A 231 10.36 8.16 -18.35
N SER A 232 11.11 8.04 -17.25
CA SER A 232 12.38 7.28 -17.24
C SER A 232 12.16 5.81 -17.63
N LEU A 233 11.12 5.16 -17.11
CA LEU A 233 10.75 3.80 -17.45
C LEU A 233 10.28 3.62 -18.91
N SER A 234 9.74 4.67 -19.53
CA SER A 234 9.27 4.62 -20.92
C SER A 234 10.41 4.61 -21.94
N ALA A 235 11.59 5.10 -21.55
CA ALA A 235 12.79 5.04 -22.37
C ALA A 235 13.41 3.64 -22.42
N LEU A 236 13.06 2.76 -21.48
CA LEU A 236 13.64 1.43 -21.37
C LEU A 236 13.01 0.41 -22.32
N THR A 237 13.78 -0.61 -22.67
CA THR A 237 13.24 -1.81 -23.32
C THR A 237 12.20 -2.53 -22.43
N ILE A 238 11.31 -3.30 -23.06
CA ILE A 238 10.24 -4.04 -22.36
C ILE A 238 10.80 -4.95 -21.25
N LEU A 239 11.92 -5.64 -21.54
CA LEU A 239 12.54 -6.55 -20.58
C LEU A 239 13.18 -5.77 -19.42
N SER A 240 13.91 -4.68 -19.70
CA SER A 240 14.50 -3.85 -18.65
C SER A 240 13.45 -3.25 -17.73
N LYS A 241 12.34 -2.76 -18.29
CA LYS A 241 11.21 -2.29 -17.49
C LYS A 241 10.68 -3.40 -16.56
N LYS A 242 10.52 -4.63 -17.07
CA LYS A 242 10.11 -5.80 -16.28
C LYS A 242 11.10 -6.11 -15.16
N ILE A 243 12.41 -5.97 -15.40
CA ILE A 243 13.45 -6.17 -14.38
C ILE A 243 13.36 -5.08 -13.30
N VAL A 244 13.22 -3.81 -13.69
CA VAL A 244 13.16 -2.66 -12.77
C VAL A 244 11.95 -2.76 -11.81
N VAL A 245 10.78 -3.17 -12.31
CA VAL A 245 9.55 -3.26 -11.50
C VAL A 245 9.36 -4.63 -10.81
N ARG A 246 10.39 -5.47 -10.76
CA ARG A 246 10.31 -6.81 -10.16
C ARG A 246 9.85 -6.78 -8.70
N GLU A 247 9.21 -7.87 -8.26
CA GLU A 247 8.75 -8.05 -6.87
C GLU A 247 9.67 -8.95 -6.03
N ALA A 248 10.70 -9.54 -6.65
CA ALA A 248 11.65 -10.43 -5.98
C ALA A 248 13.04 -10.27 -6.60
N PHE A 249 14.09 -10.52 -5.81
CA PHE A 249 15.48 -10.47 -6.30
C PHE A 249 15.78 -11.57 -7.33
N HIS A 250 15.19 -12.76 -7.15
CA HIS A 250 15.22 -13.80 -8.16
C HIS A 250 14.11 -13.60 -9.18
N ILE A 251 14.47 -13.53 -10.45
CA ILE A 251 13.52 -13.45 -11.56
C ILE A 251 13.79 -14.56 -12.57
N LEU A 252 12.72 -15.07 -13.17
CA LEU A 252 12.79 -16.02 -14.27
C LEU A 252 12.58 -15.27 -15.59
N ILE A 253 13.49 -15.46 -16.52
CA ILE A 253 13.38 -14.97 -17.90
C ILE A 253 13.34 -16.18 -18.82
N ASP A 254 12.19 -16.35 -19.47
CA ASP A 254 11.91 -17.45 -20.38
C ASP A 254 12.65 -17.25 -21.72
N PRO A 255 13.53 -18.19 -22.12
CA PRO A 255 14.22 -18.15 -23.41
C PRO A 255 13.30 -18.13 -24.63
N GLN A 256 12.06 -18.62 -24.50
CA GLN A 256 11.06 -18.58 -25.57
C GLN A 256 10.48 -17.18 -25.79
N GLN A 257 10.53 -16.32 -24.76
CA GLN A 257 10.03 -14.95 -24.82
C GLN A 257 11.14 -13.94 -25.10
N TYR A 258 12.32 -14.16 -24.50
CA TYR A 258 13.44 -13.23 -24.59
C TYR A 258 14.72 -13.99 -24.94
N THR A 259 15.39 -13.56 -26.02
CA THR A 259 16.70 -14.11 -26.35
C THR A 259 17.75 -13.67 -25.34
N LEU A 260 18.83 -14.43 -25.20
CA LEU A 260 19.92 -14.10 -24.29
C LEU A 260 20.52 -12.71 -24.59
N ASN A 261 20.61 -12.31 -25.85
CA ASN A 261 21.06 -10.97 -26.23
C ASN A 261 20.16 -9.86 -25.66
N ARG A 262 18.84 -10.08 -25.57
CA ARG A 262 17.93 -9.12 -24.91
C ARG A 262 18.18 -9.06 -23.41
N VAL A 263 18.52 -10.17 -22.77
CA VAL A 263 18.92 -10.18 -21.35
C VAL A 263 20.20 -9.36 -21.15
N LEU A 264 21.20 -9.57 -22.00
CA LEU A 264 22.48 -8.84 -21.94
C LEU A 264 22.30 -7.33 -22.22
N GLU A 265 21.48 -6.98 -23.20
CA GLU A 265 21.07 -5.59 -23.48
C GLU A 265 20.42 -4.95 -22.25
N SER A 266 19.49 -5.65 -21.58
CA SER A 266 18.88 -5.14 -20.36
C SER A 266 19.86 -4.94 -19.21
N LEU A 267 20.84 -5.83 -19.05
CA LEU A 267 21.88 -5.68 -18.03
C LEU A 267 22.79 -4.47 -18.32
N LEU A 268 23.05 -4.17 -19.60
CA LEU A 268 23.80 -2.98 -20.01
C LEU A 268 22.98 -1.71 -19.79
N GLU A 269 21.73 -1.69 -20.24
CA GLU A 269 20.79 -0.57 -20.11
C GLU A 269 20.58 -0.19 -18.63
N LEU A 270 20.56 -1.17 -17.72
CA LEU A 270 20.40 -0.98 -16.27
C LEU A 270 21.73 -0.84 -15.50
N ASN A 271 22.87 -0.76 -16.19
CA ASN A 271 24.20 -0.67 -15.59
C ASN A 271 24.49 -1.75 -14.53
N ARG A 272 24.10 -3.01 -14.77
CA ARG A 272 24.14 -4.13 -13.81
C ARG A 272 25.45 -4.93 -13.78
N PHE A 273 26.56 -4.28 -14.15
CA PHE A 273 27.91 -4.84 -14.08
C PHE A 273 28.66 -4.33 -12.85
N PRO A 274 29.56 -5.12 -12.23
CA PRO A 274 30.05 -6.42 -12.70
C PRO A 274 29.02 -7.56 -12.62
N LEU A 275 29.02 -8.43 -13.62
CA LEU A 275 28.11 -9.57 -13.73
C LEU A 275 28.83 -10.86 -13.32
N ILE A 276 28.21 -11.65 -12.44
CA ILE A 276 28.62 -13.05 -12.24
C ILE A 276 27.73 -13.99 -13.06
N VAL A 277 28.34 -14.85 -13.86
CA VAL A 277 27.67 -15.84 -14.69
C VAL A 277 27.89 -17.22 -14.11
N LEU A 278 26.79 -17.94 -13.87
CA LEU A 278 26.80 -19.30 -13.39
C LEU A 278 26.51 -20.23 -14.55
N LEU A 279 27.54 -21.01 -14.93
CA LEU A 279 27.46 -21.99 -16.00
C LEU A 279 27.03 -23.36 -15.45
N PRO A 280 26.17 -24.10 -16.16
CA PRO A 280 25.72 -25.44 -15.76
C PRO A 280 26.90 -26.42 -15.73
N GLU A 281 26.66 -27.59 -15.10
CA GLU A 281 27.65 -28.67 -15.09
C GLU A 281 27.74 -29.35 -16.46
N GLU A 282 26.59 -29.59 -17.09
CA GLU A 282 26.52 -30.15 -18.43
C GLU A 282 26.68 -29.05 -19.48
N ASN A 283 27.57 -29.26 -20.46
CA ASN A 283 27.81 -28.36 -21.59
C ASN A 283 27.98 -26.85 -21.22
N PRO A 284 28.87 -26.49 -20.28
CA PRO A 284 29.09 -25.09 -19.89
C PRO A 284 29.65 -24.22 -21.02
N LEU A 285 30.27 -24.83 -22.04
CA LEU A 285 30.85 -24.13 -23.18
C LEU A 285 29.79 -23.35 -23.96
N THR A 286 28.60 -23.92 -24.14
CA THR A 286 27.53 -23.26 -24.91
C THR A 286 27.11 -21.94 -24.27
N GLY A 287 26.91 -21.92 -22.95
CA GLY A 287 26.59 -20.70 -22.21
C GLY A 287 27.73 -19.68 -22.22
N LEU A 288 28.98 -20.14 -22.07
CA LEU A 288 30.17 -19.29 -22.14
C LEU A 288 30.28 -18.60 -23.51
N LEU A 289 30.13 -19.35 -24.60
CA LEU A 289 30.17 -18.84 -25.97
C LEU A 289 29.10 -17.79 -26.21
N ALA A 290 27.85 -18.10 -25.83
CA ALA A 290 26.72 -17.22 -26.09
C ALA A 290 26.89 -15.87 -25.38
N ILE A 291 27.33 -15.88 -24.12
CA ILE A 291 27.54 -14.64 -23.34
C ILE A 291 28.77 -13.88 -23.80
N TYR A 292 29.90 -14.56 -24.02
CA TYR A 292 31.11 -13.90 -24.48
C TYR A 292 30.90 -13.25 -25.85
N ASN A 293 30.25 -13.94 -26.79
CA ASN A 293 29.95 -13.38 -28.11
C ASN A 293 28.96 -12.20 -28.03
N GLY A 294 28.02 -12.21 -27.08
CA GLY A 294 27.11 -11.09 -26.86
C GLY A 294 27.78 -9.84 -26.28
N LEU A 295 28.96 -9.97 -25.65
CA LEU A 295 29.63 -8.88 -24.93
C LEU A 295 31.02 -8.50 -25.47
N ASN A 296 31.65 -9.33 -26.31
CA ASN A 296 33.03 -9.10 -26.77
C ASN A 296 33.21 -7.88 -27.71
N GLY A 297 32.12 -7.33 -28.24
CA GLY A 297 32.13 -6.05 -28.96
C GLY A 297 31.97 -4.83 -28.06
N ILE A 298 31.70 -5.04 -26.77
CA ILE A 298 31.40 -3.99 -25.77
C ILE A 298 32.50 -3.92 -24.71
N PHE A 299 32.99 -5.08 -24.27
CA PHE A 299 34.06 -5.21 -23.29
C PHE A 299 35.32 -5.81 -23.90
N PHE A 300 36.47 -5.46 -23.33
CA PHE A 300 37.75 -6.01 -23.75
C PHE A 300 37.99 -7.38 -23.14
N LYS A 301 38.93 -8.16 -23.68
CA LYS A 301 39.19 -9.53 -23.21
C LYS A 301 39.58 -9.57 -21.74
N GLU A 302 40.28 -8.54 -21.27
CA GLU A 302 40.76 -8.36 -19.90
C GLU A 302 39.61 -8.13 -18.90
N ASP A 303 38.44 -7.73 -19.39
CA ASP A 303 37.23 -7.53 -18.57
C ASP A 303 36.54 -8.86 -18.23
N PHE A 304 36.93 -9.97 -18.85
CA PHE A 304 36.38 -11.30 -18.62
C PHE A 304 37.33 -12.18 -17.79
N SER A 305 36.77 -12.97 -16.88
CA SER A 305 37.53 -13.95 -16.09
C SER A 305 36.75 -15.24 -15.88
N VAL A 306 37.27 -16.36 -16.39
CA VAL A 306 36.74 -17.71 -16.13
C VAL A 306 37.50 -18.33 -14.97
N LEU A 307 36.80 -18.65 -13.89
CA LEU A 307 37.39 -19.02 -12.60
C LEU A 307 37.44 -20.53 -12.33
N PHE A 308 37.16 -21.34 -13.34
CA PHE A 308 37.22 -22.79 -13.25
C PHE A 308 37.73 -23.43 -14.55
N ARG A 309 38.10 -24.71 -14.45
CA ARG A 309 38.52 -25.56 -15.58
C ARG A 309 37.79 -26.88 -15.44
N LEU A 310 37.60 -27.56 -16.57
CA LEU A 310 37.11 -28.93 -16.62
C LEU A 310 38.29 -29.92 -16.69
N ASP A 311 38.02 -31.19 -16.41
CA ASP A 311 39.03 -32.23 -16.61
C ASP A 311 39.22 -32.51 -18.09
N ASN A 312 40.47 -32.68 -18.53
CA ASN A 312 40.82 -32.94 -19.94
C ASN A 312 40.64 -34.42 -20.35
N ASN A 313 39.95 -35.22 -19.53
CA ASN A 313 39.75 -36.65 -19.80
C ASN A 313 38.71 -36.86 -20.92
N GLU A 314 37.72 -35.98 -20.99
CA GLU A 314 36.66 -35.98 -22.00
C GLU A 314 36.91 -34.87 -23.02
N ASP A 315 36.38 -35.04 -24.23
CA ASP A 315 36.61 -34.08 -25.32
C ASP A 315 35.94 -32.72 -25.04
N ASP A 316 34.76 -32.71 -24.42
CA ASP A 316 34.06 -31.50 -23.97
C ASP A 316 34.92 -30.65 -23.02
N GLY A 317 35.61 -31.30 -22.08
CA GLY A 317 36.50 -30.62 -21.14
C GLY A 317 37.74 -30.02 -21.81
N LYS A 318 38.31 -30.73 -22.80
CA LYS A 318 39.42 -30.21 -23.62
C LYS A 318 38.97 -29.00 -24.44
N GLU A 319 37.81 -29.08 -25.10
CA GLU A 319 37.28 -28.01 -25.92
C GLU A 319 37.03 -26.75 -25.09
N PHE A 320 36.39 -26.89 -23.92
CA PHE A 320 36.15 -25.79 -23.00
C PHE A 320 37.44 -25.09 -22.56
N ASN A 321 38.43 -25.86 -22.09
CA ASN A 321 39.71 -25.32 -21.63
C ASN A 321 40.51 -24.69 -22.80
N GLN A 322 40.45 -25.28 -23.99
CA GLN A 322 41.11 -24.76 -25.18
C GLN A 322 40.47 -23.43 -25.62
N TYR A 323 39.14 -23.33 -25.56
CA TYR A 323 38.42 -22.10 -25.88
C TYR A 323 38.86 -20.94 -24.98
N ILE A 324 38.91 -21.17 -23.66
CA ILE A 324 39.39 -20.20 -22.67
C ILE A 324 40.81 -19.74 -23.00
N LYS A 325 41.69 -20.68 -23.33
CA LYS A 325 43.09 -20.38 -23.68
C LYS A 325 43.19 -19.57 -24.97
N ASN A 326 42.45 -19.94 -26.01
CA ASN A 326 42.47 -19.27 -27.32
C ASN A 326 41.97 -17.82 -27.22
N HIS A 327 41.02 -17.55 -26.31
CA HIS A 327 40.42 -16.24 -26.13
C HIS A 327 41.01 -15.44 -24.94
N ASN A 328 42.02 -15.98 -24.26
CA ASN A 328 42.64 -15.39 -23.07
C ASN A 328 41.64 -15.03 -21.96
N LEU A 329 40.69 -15.93 -21.68
CA LEU A 329 39.62 -15.68 -20.69
C LEU A 329 40.01 -16.10 -19.27
N ASN A 330 41.21 -16.64 -19.07
CA ASN A 330 41.74 -17.04 -17.77
C ASN A 330 42.42 -15.88 -17.02
N ASN A 331 41.95 -14.64 -17.22
CA ASN A 331 42.49 -13.45 -16.57
C ASN A 331 42.30 -13.53 -15.06
N THR A 332 43.19 -12.87 -14.32
CA THR A 332 43.05 -12.75 -12.86
C THR A 332 41.83 -11.89 -12.56
N LEU A 333 41.01 -12.32 -11.59
CA LEU A 333 39.90 -11.52 -11.10
C LEU A 333 40.44 -10.24 -10.43
N THR A 334 40.03 -9.08 -10.94
CA THR A 334 40.39 -7.76 -10.39
C THR A 334 39.14 -6.90 -10.19
N GLU A 335 39.24 -5.77 -9.51
CA GLU A 335 38.13 -4.82 -9.34
C GLU A 335 37.59 -4.27 -10.67
N LYS A 336 38.39 -4.31 -11.74
CA LYS A 336 37.99 -3.85 -13.08
C LYS A 336 37.23 -4.88 -13.89
N THR A 337 37.30 -6.16 -13.51
CA THR A 337 36.63 -7.25 -14.22
C THR A 337 35.12 -6.97 -14.32
N LYS A 338 34.57 -7.02 -15.54
CA LYS A 338 33.15 -6.79 -15.79
C LYS A 338 32.34 -8.07 -15.75
N VAL A 339 32.90 -9.19 -16.19
CA VAL A 339 32.21 -10.48 -16.23
C VAL A 339 33.06 -11.59 -15.65
N ALA A 340 32.55 -12.29 -14.65
CA ALA A 340 33.19 -13.45 -14.07
C ALA A 340 32.34 -14.71 -14.27
N PHE A 341 32.94 -15.78 -14.80
CA PHE A 341 32.27 -17.07 -14.99
C PHE A 341 32.67 -18.05 -13.90
N ILE A 342 31.68 -18.69 -13.28
CA ILE A 342 31.84 -19.77 -12.31
C ILE A 342 30.96 -20.96 -12.67
N GLY A 343 31.35 -22.15 -12.22
CA GLY A 343 30.47 -23.32 -12.26
C GLY A 343 29.51 -23.33 -11.06
N ILE A 344 28.31 -23.88 -11.25
CA ILE A 344 27.26 -23.99 -10.21
C ILE A 344 27.67 -24.81 -8.97
N ASN A 345 28.68 -25.68 -9.12
CA ASN A 345 29.06 -26.68 -8.11
C ASN A 345 30.07 -26.17 -7.06
N LYS A 346 30.83 -25.11 -7.37
CA LYS A 346 31.95 -24.70 -6.51
C LYS A 346 32.20 -23.20 -6.59
N LEU A 347 32.18 -22.56 -5.42
CA LEU A 347 32.56 -21.15 -5.28
C LEU A 347 34.09 -21.00 -5.36
N PRO A 348 34.64 -20.28 -6.36
CA PRO A 348 36.08 -20.08 -6.49
C PRO A 348 36.66 -19.20 -5.38
N LYS A 349 37.83 -19.59 -4.86
CA LYS A 349 38.55 -18.83 -3.80
C LYS A 349 38.81 -17.35 -4.15
N PRO A 350 39.12 -16.96 -5.41
CA PRO A 350 39.32 -15.55 -5.75
C PRO A 350 38.14 -14.63 -5.40
N LEU A 351 36.89 -15.12 -5.48
CA LEU A 351 35.69 -14.34 -5.12
C LEU A 351 35.63 -13.99 -3.62
N LEU A 352 36.29 -14.79 -2.76
CA LEU A 352 36.31 -14.56 -1.31
C LEU A 352 37.49 -13.70 -0.86
N LYS A 353 38.53 -13.56 -1.69
CA LYS A 353 39.78 -12.88 -1.33
C LYS A 353 39.91 -11.50 -1.95
N ASN A 354 39.30 -11.28 -3.10
CA ASN A 354 39.35 -10.00 -3.81
C ASN A 354 38.22 -9.07 -3.35
N LYS A 355 38.37 -7.77 -3.59
CA LYS A 355 37.34 -6.74 -3.36
C LYS A 355 36.30 -6.65 -4.49
N TRP A 356 36.35 -7.58 -5.43
CA TRP A 356 35.41 -7.61 -6.55
C TRP A 356 34.05 -8.10 -6.05
N ASN A 357 33.01 -7.28 -6.25
CA ASN A 357 31.64 -7.60 -5.88
C ASN A 357 30.74 -7.53 -7.11
N PRO A 358 29.98 -8.59 -7.43
CA PRO A 358 29.01 -8.53 -8.51
C PRO A 358 27.85 -7.59 -8.16
N SER A 359 27.30 -6.92 -9.17
CA SER A 359 26.05 -6.14 -9.09
C SER A 359 24.83 -6.98 -9.44
N SER A 360 25.02 -8.07 -10.19
CA SER A 360 23.95 -9.00 -10.56
C SER A 360 24.51 -10.39 -10.87
N ALA A 361 23.63 -11.39 -10.83
CA ALA A 361 23.93 -12.76 -11.24
C ALA A 361 23.05 -13.21 -12.40
N LEU A 362 23.63 -13.96 -13.34
CA LEU A 362 22.92 -14.65 -14.42
C LEU A 362 23.22 -16.14 -14.35
N LEU A 363 22.18 -16.93 -14.09
CA LEU A 363 22.21 -18.38 -14.20
C LEU A 363 21.72 -18.74 -15.60
N VAL A 364 22.57 -19.42 -16.37
CA VAL A 364 22.23 -19.83 -17.74
C VAL A 364 21.14 -20.90 -17.76
N GLU A 365 20.95 -21.61 -16.64
CA GLU A 365 19.90 -22.62 -16.42
C GLU A 365 19.49 -22.64 -14.94
N SER A 366 18.26 -23.05 -14.63
CA SER A 366 17.69 -23.04 -13.28
C SER A 366 18.05 -24.30 -12.47
N HIS A 367 19.33 -24.65 -12.34
CA HIS A 367 19.74 -25.85 -11.59
C HIS A 367 19.87 -25.63 -10.08
N ARG A 368 19.91 -26.73 -9.33
CA ARG A 368 20.22 -26.70 -7.90
C ARG A 368 21.68 -26.26 -7.72
N LEU A 369 21.87 -25.13 -7.04
CA LEU A 369 23.20 -24.62 -6.73
C LEU A 369 23.83 -25.33 -5.53
N ASN A 370 25.16 -25.35 -5.50
CA ASN A 370 25.89 -25.63 -4.27
C ASN A 370 25.51 -24.59 -3.19
N SER A 371 25.39 -25.01 -1.94
CA SER A 371 24.96 -24.15 -0.83
C SER A 371 25.82 -22.90 -0.65
N LYS A 372 27.14 -22.99 -0.89
CA LYS A 372 28.05 -21.85 -0.81
C LYS A 372 27.87 -20.87 -1.97
N VAL A 373 27.54 -21.40 -3.15
CA VAL A 373 27.26 -20.57 -4.34
C VAL A 373 25.93 -19.86 -4.16
N SER A 374 24.89 -20.56 -3.71
CA SER A 374 23.58 -19.96 -3.36
C SER A 374 23.77 -18.83 -2.34
N ALA A 375 24.38 -19.12 -1.19
CA ALA A 375 24.59 -18.12 -0.14
C ALA A 375 25.39 -16.90 -0.62
N PHE A 376 26.29 -17.07 -1.59
CA PHE A 376 27.04 -15.97 -2.18
C PHE A 376 26.18 -15.10 -3.12
N ILE A 377 25.38 -15.70 -4.00
CA ILE A 377 24.54 -14.91 -4.92
C ILE A 377 23.31 -14.32 -4.24
N ASP A 378 22.80 -14.95 -3.17
CA ASP A 378 21.61 -14.50 -2.43
C ASP A 378 21.83 -13.17 -1.68
N THR A 379 23.06 -12.64 -1.67
CA THR A 379 23.38 -11.28 -1.20
C THR A 379 23.09 -10.20 -2.23
N LEU A 380 22.82 -10.58 -3.49
CA LEU A 380 22.54 -9.66 -4.60
C LEU A 380 21.05 -9.31 -4.68
N ASP A 381 20.73 -8.14 -5.24
CA ASP A 381 19.35 -7.68 -5.46
C ASP A 381 18.81 -7.99 -6.87
N LEU A 382 19.62 -8.63 -7.72
CA LEU A 382 19.19 -9.11 -9.03
C LEU A 382 19.88 -10.43 -9.38
N ILE A 383 19.08 -11.47 -9.47
CA ILE A 383 19.49 -12.84 -9.82
C ILE A 383 18.56 -13.33 -10.91
N ILE A 384 19.09 -13.43 -12.13
CA ILE A 384 18.35 -13.84 -13.31
C ILE A 384 18.54 -15.34 -13.50
N HIS A 385 17.42 -16.06 -13.56
CA HIS A 385 17.35 -17.43 -14.02
C HIS A 385 16.90 -17.42 -15.48
N TYR A 386 17.76 -17.84 -16.40
CA TYR A 386 17.44 -17.90 -17.82
C TYR A 386 16.96 -19.30 -18.19
N ASP A 387 15.68 -19.58 -17.96
CA ASP A 387 15.10 -20.91 -18.13
C ASP A 387 13.59 -20.82 -18.36
N THR A 388 13.02 -21.91 -18.87
CA THR A 388 11.58 -22.07 -19.11
C THR A 388 10.78 -22.28 -17.82
N GLU A 389 11.36 -22.99 -16.84
CA GLU A 389 10.70 -23.28 -15.57
C GLU A 389 11.52 -22.81 -14.37
N PRO A 390 10.88 -22.26 -13.33
CA PRO A 390 11.58 -21.92 -12.10
C PRO A 390 11.91 -23.20 -11.34
N SER A 391 13.16 -23.36 -10.93
CA SER A 391 13.53 -24.56 -10.17
C SER A 391 12.72 -24.68 -8.88
N PRO A 392 12.27 -25.91 -8.53
CA PRO A 392 11.54 -26.15 -7.28
C PRO A 392 12.26 -25.66 -6.02
N PHE A 393 13.59 -25.57 -6.07
CA PHE A 393 14.43 -25.13 -4.98
C PHE A 393 14.40 -23.61 -4.75
N PHE A 394 13.96 -22.82 -5.74
CA PHE A 394 13.86 -21.36 -5.67
C PHE A 394 12.42 -20.85 -5.53
N LYS A 395 11.45 -21.75 -5.26
CA LYS A 395 10.03 -21.38 -5.05
C LYS A 395 9.80 -20.49 -3.82
N SER A 396 10.72 -20.46 -2.86
CA SER A 396 10.71 -19.48 -1.77
C SER A 396 11.22 -18.13 -2.29
N LYS A 397 10.31 -17.30 -2.79
CA LYS A 397 10.65 -15.92 -3.16
C LYS A 397 11.12 -15.18 -1.91
N ARG A 398 12.40 -14.82 -1.83
CA ARG A 398 12.82 -13.67 -1.02
C ARG A 398 12.16 -12.45 -1.65
N LYS A 399 10.96 -12.13 -1.16
CA LYS A 399 10.19 -10.98 -1.64
C LYS A 399 10.98 -9.73 -1.32
N LEU A 400 10.91 -8.74 -2.21
CA LEU A 400 11.32 -7.39 -1.85
C LEU A 400 10.56 -6.97 -0.61
N ALA A 401 11.19 -6.21 0.28
CA ALA A 401 10.51 -5.68 1.45
C ALA A 401 9.47 -4.68 0.94
N GLY A 402 8.24 -5.16 0.70
CA GLY A 402 7.13 -4.26 0.40
C GLY A 402 6.97 -3.27 1.56
N PRO A 403 6.41 -2.07 1.32
CA PRO A 403 6.03 -1.20 2.41
C PRO A 403 5.24 -2.02 3.44
N PRO A 404 5.49 -1.84 4.75
CA PRO A 404 4.91 -2.69 5.77
C PRO A 404 3.41 -2.78 5.55
N ARG A 405 2.94 -3.98 5.15
CA ARG A 405 1.51 -4.23 5.04
C ARG A 405 0.99 -4.29 6.46
N LEU A 406 0.31 -3.22 6.88
CA LEU A 406 -0.48 -3.21 8.10
C LEU A 406 -1.56 -4.29 7.96
N THR A 407 -1.32 -5.45 8.56
CA THR A 407 -2.36 -6.45 8.73
C THR A 407 -3.43 -5.90 9.70
N PRO A 408 -4.72 -6.24 9.51
CA PRO A 408 -5.73 -5.98 10.52
C PRO A 408 -5.33 -6.75 11.79
N GLY A 409 -4.81 -6.06 12.80
CA GLY A 409 -4.35 -6.70 14.05
C GLY A 409 -3.05 -6.17 14.67
N GLY A 410 -2.44 -5.09 14.18
CA GLY A 410 -1.44 -4.31 14.94
C GLY A 410 -0.14 -5.03 15.35
N ARG A 411 0.10 -6.27 14.89
CA ARG A 411 1.39 -6.94 15.11
C ARG A 411 2.33 -6.67 13.96
N ILE A 412 3.39 -5.92 14.23
CA ILE A 412 4.58 -5.86 13.39
C ILE A 412 5.17 -7.28 13.35
N GLN A 413 5.01 -7.99 12.23
CA GLN A 413 5.87 -9.15 11.96
C GLN A 413 7.28 -8.60 11.70
N LYS A 414 8.20 -8.85 12.64
CA LYS A 414 9.62 -8.80 12.33
C LYS A 414 9.86 -9.86 11.25
N ILE A 415 10.33 -9.41 10.08
CA ILE A 415 10.99 -10.28 9.09
C ILE A 415 12.37 -10.62 9.63
#